data_AF-A0A9D7D7H3-F1
#
_entry.id   AF-A0A9D7D7H3-F1
#
_cell.length_a   1.000
_cell.length_b   1.000
_cell.length_c   1.000
_cell.angle_alpha   90.00
_cell.angle_beta   90.00
_cell.angle_gamma   90.00
#
_symmetry.space_group_name_H-M   'P 1'
#
loop_
_entity.id
_entity.type
_entity.pdbx_description
1 polymer ?
#
loop_
_entity_poly.entity_id
_entity_poly.type
_entity_poly.pdbx_seq_one_letter_code
_entity_poly.pdbx_strand_id
1 'polypeptide(L)'
;MQLADYLKAFATGIAVLALNLLTLVLIVFGYSQFIEPGHPREFYSEAAPRLGSISAPIAGALLMFVFVLLLSTRRRQRNAYAFAAVTFISYFAVDTAMGLAATPASQLFRAPFLFGMGGACIAALVAAFIATQRSKSARGLA
;
A
#
# COMPACT_ATOMS: atom_id res chain seq x y z
N MET A 1 -15.88 -12.50 -9.85
CA MET A 1 -15.54 -11.08 -10.11
C MET A 1 -15.62 -10.88 -11.61
N GLN A 2 -16.10 -9.73 -12.07
CA GLN A 2 -16.07 -9.41 -13.51
C GLN A 2 -14.68 -8.90 -13.89
N LEU A 3 -14.32 -8.93 -15.19
CA LEU A 3 -13.04 -8.41 -15.68
C LEU A 3 -12.77 -6.97 -15.22
N ALA A 4 -13.81 -6.13 -15.22
CA ALA A 4 -13.75 -4.76 -14.72
C ALA A 4 -13.36 -4.65 -13.23
N ASP A 5 -13.68 -5.65 -12.41
CA ASP A 5 -13.29 -5.66 -11.00
C ASP A 5 -11.81 -6.00 -10.83
N TYR A 6 -11.27 -6.89 -11.66
CA TYR A 6 -9.83 -7.21 -11.68
C TYR A 6 -9.01 -6.00 -12.13
N LEU A 7 -9.43 -5.32 -13.20
CA LEU A 7 -8.78 -4.08 -13.64
C LEU A 7 -8.80 -3.00 -12.57
N LYS A 8 -9.92 -2.85 -11.86
CA LYS A 8 -10.02 -1.93 -10.72
C LYS A 8 -9.11 -2.32 -9.56
N ALA A 9 -9.02 -3.62 -9.23
CA ALA A 9 -8.12 -4.10 -8.18
C ALA A 9 -6.66 -3.83 -8.54
N PHE A 10 -6.27 -4.11 -9.78
CA PHE A 10 -4.96 -3.79 -10.31
C PHE A 10 -4.65 -2.30 -10.22
N ALA A 11 -5.53 -1.44 -10.77
CA ALA A 11 -5.37 0.01 -10.70
C ALA A 11 -5.33 0.53 -9.26
N THR A 12 -6.06 -0.10 -8.34
CA THR A 12 -6.02 0.22 -6.91
C THR A 12 -4.64 -0.10 -6.32
N GLY A 13 -4.04 -1.25 -6.67
CA GLY A 13 -2.70 -1.61 -6.23
C GLY A 13 -1.65 -0.58 -6.68
N ILE A 14 -1.74 -0.14 -7.94
CA ILE A 14 -0.89 0.93 -8.48
C ILE A 14 -1.12 2.25 -7.74
N ALA A 15 -2.37 2.62 -7.48
CA ALA A 15 -2.70 3.85 -6.76
C ALA A 15 -2.16 3.82 -5.33
N VAL A 16 -2.27 2.70 -4.62
CA VAL A 16 -1.69 2.53 -3.28
C VAL A 16 -0.18 2.71 -3.32
N LEU A 17 0.51 2.13 -4.31
CA LEU A 17 1.95 2.31 -4.48
C LEU A 17 2.33 3.77 -4.74
N ALA A 18 1.66 4.43 -5.68
CA ALA A 18 1.91 5.83 -6.00
C ALA A 18 1.70 6.75 -4.79
N LEU A 19 0.63 6.51 -4.01
CA LEU A 19 0.36 7.25 -2.78
C LEU A 19 1.37 6.96 -1.67
N ASN A 20 1.85 5.72 -1.57
CA ASN A 20 2.89 5.37 -0.60
C ASN A 20 4.21 6.11 -0.92
N LEU A 21 4.60 6.14 -2.20
CA LEU A 21 5.76 6.91 -2.65
C LEU A 21 5.57 8.41 -2.44
N LEU A 22 4.38 8.95 -2.74
CA LEU A 22 4.06 10.35 -2.47
C LEU A 22 4.16 10.68 -0.97
N THR A 23 3.74 9.76 -0.09
CA THR A 23 3.87 9.92 1.36
C THR A 23 5.34 10.07 1.76
N LEU A 24 6.24 9.26 1.20
CA LEU A 24 7.68 9.41 1.42
C LEU A 24 8.19 10.77 0.94
N VAL A 25 7.80 11.20 -0.27
CA VAL A 25 8.18 12.51 -0.80
C VAL A 25 7.73 13.64 0.12
N LEU A 26 6.49 13.60 0.62
CA LEU A 26 5.96 14.58 1.56
C LEU A 26 6.70 14.58 2.90
N ILE A 27 7.12 13.40 3.39
CA ILE A 27 7.91 13.30 4.63
C ILE A 27 9.29 13.90 4.43
N VAL A 28 9.99 13.58 3.34
CA VAL A 28 11.30 14.17 3.03
C VAL A 28 11.18 15.68 2.84
N PHE A 29 10.14 16.14 2.15
CA PHE A 29 9.85 17.56 2.00
C PHE A 29 9.64 18.24 3.35
N GLY A 30 8.75 17.70 4.20
CA GLY A 30 8.52 18.22 5.54
C GLY A 30 9.77 18.22 6.41
N TYR A 31 10.58 17.17 6.33
CA TYR A 31 11.87 17.09 7.01
C TYR A 31 12.81 18.23 6.58
N SER A 32 12.89 18.49 5.27
CA SER A 32 13.73 19.56 4.71
C SER A 32 13.26 20.98 5.03
N GLN A 33 11.96 21.18 5.28
CA GLN A 33 11.41 22.52 5.56
C GLN A 33 11.34 22.82 7.06
N PHE A 34 11.06 21.82 7.90
CA PHE A 34 10.67 22.06 9.29
C PHE A 34 11.59 21.41 10.33
N ILE A 35 12.33 20.35 9.99
CA ILE A 35 13.14 19.62 10.97
C ILE A 35 14.61 20.02 10.85
N GLU A 36 15.20 19.87 9.67
CA GLU A 36 16.59 20.22 9.41
C GLU A 36 16.69 21.01 8.09
N PRO A 37 16.33 22.30 8.08
CA PRO A 37 16.42 23.13 6.88
C PRO A 37 17.84 23.58 6.57
N GLY A 38 18.09 23.90 5.30
CA GLY A 38 19.33 24.54 4.84
C GLY A 38 20.47 23.59 4.43
N HIS A 39 20.21 22.28 4.37
CA HIS A 39 21.20 21.29 3.91
C HIS A 39 21.18 21.12 2.38
N PRO A 40 22.28 20.66 1.78
CA PRO A 40 22.34 20.36 0.35
C PRO A 40 21.50 19.13 0.00
N ARG A 41 21.18 18.95 -1.29
CA ARG A 41 20.27 17.88 -1.77
C ARG A 41 20.75 16.48 -1.40
N GLU A 42 22.07 16.29 -1.38
CA GLU A 42 22.73 15.02 -1.10
C GLU A 42 22.38 14.53 0.31
N PHE A 43 22.35 15.44 1.29
CA PHE A 43 21.99 15.13 2.67
C PHE A 43 20.59 14.52 2.78
N TYR A 44 19.58 15.12 2.12
CA TYR A 44 18.22 14.59 2.14
C TYR A 44 18.07 13.31 1.32
N SER A 45 18.85 13.15 0.25
CA SER A 45 18.87 11.91 -0.53
C SER A 45 19.41 10.72 0.26
N GLU A 46 20.37 10.95 1.16
CA GLU A 46 20.90 9.94 2.09
C GLU A 46 19.94 9.67 3.26
N ALA A 47 19.16 10.67 3.68
CA ALA A 47 18.15 10.52 4.73
C ALA A 47 16.89 9.77 4.24
N ALA A 48 16.54 9.91 2.95
CA ALA A 48 15.31 9.36 2.39
C ALA A 48 15.13 7.83 2.59
N PRO A 49 16.14 6.96 2.40
CA PRO A 49 16.01 5.53 2.68
C PRO A 49 15.67 5.21 4.14
N ARG A 50 16.24 5.97 5.10
CA ARG A 50 15.97 5.78 6.53
C ARG A 50 14.53 6.18 6.85
N LEU A 51 14.12 7.37 6.40
CA LEU A 51 12.74 7.84 6.56
C LEU A 51 11.74 6.86 5.92
N GLY A 52 12.03 6.40 4.71
CA GLY A 52 11.23 5.41 3.98
C GLY A 52 11.11 4.07 4.68
N SER A 53 12.18 3.59 5.33
CA SER A 53 12.15 2.30 6.05
C SER A 53 11.16 2.27 7.22
N ILE A 54 10.84 3.44 7.78
CA ILE A 54 9.88 3.58 8.88
C ILE A 54 8.49 3.93 8.34
N SER A 55 8.41 4.89 7.42
CA SER A 55 7.13 5.42 6.96
C SER A 55 6.42 4.48 5.98
N ALA A 56 7.14 3.83 5.07
CA ALA A 56 6.54 3.06 3.99
C ALA A 56 5.75 1.82 4.48
N PRO A 57 6.21 1.06 5.49
CA PRO A 57 5.41 -0.03 6.06
C PRO A 57 4.08 0.45 6.65
N ILE A 58 4.10 1.57 7.38
CA ILE A 58 2.93 2.12 8.06
C ILE A 58 1.95 2.70 7.03
N ALA A 59 2.43 3.58 6.16
CA ALA A 59 1.62 4.22 5.14
C ALA A 59 1.06 3.20 4.14
N GLY A 60 1.89 2.25 3.67
CA GLY A 60 1.47 1.18 2.78
C GLY A 60 0.34 0.32 3.38
N ALA A 61 0.46 -0.10 4.64
CA ALA A 61 -0.58 -0.87 5.32
C ALA A 61 -1.88 -0.07 5.48
N LEU A 62 -1.79 1.20 5.92
CA LEU A 62 -2.96 2.06 6.10
C LEU A 62 -3.68 2.33 4.77
N LEU A 63 -2.94 2.69 3.72
CA LEU A 63 -3.50 2.95 2.39
C LEU A 63 -4.15 1.68 1.83
N MET A 64 -3.47 0.53 1.93
CA MET A 64 -4.01 -0.75 1.48
C MET A 64 -5.32 -1.09 2.21
N PHE A 65 -5.36 -0.94 3.53
CA PHE A 65 -6.56 -1.15 4.33
C PHE A 65 -7.72 -0.25 3.86
N VAL A 66 -7.47 1.06 3.78
CA VAL A 66 -8.49 2.05 3.44
C VAL A 66 -9.05 1.81 2.04
N PHE A 67 -8.20 1.64 1.03
CA PHE A 67 -8.65 1.46 -0.35
C PHE A 67 -9.41 0.14 -0.54
N VAL A 68 -8.89 -0.97 0.01
CA VAL A 68 -9.58 -2.27 -0.07
C VAL A 68 -10.92 -2.20 0.65
N LEU A 69 -11.00 -1.57 1.83
CA LEU A 69 -12.24 -1.45 2.59
C LEU A 69 -13.28 -0.60 1.85
N LEU A 70 -12.89 0.61 1.41
CA LEU A 70 -13.79 1.54 0.73
C LEU A 70 -14.32 0.97 -0.57
N LEU A 71 -13.45 0.39 -1.40
CA LEU A 71 -13.89 -0.10 -2.71
C LEU A 71 -14.68 -1.41 -2.59
N SER A 72 -14.35 -2.26 -1.61
CA SER A 72 -15.05 -3.54 -1.43
C SER A 72 -16.42 -3.38 -0.79
N THR A 73 -16.64 -2.31 -0.03
CA THR A 73 -17.94 -1.98 0.54
C THR A 73 -18.89 -1.30 -0.48
N ARG A 74 -18.36 -0.60 -1.49
CA ARG A 74 -19.17 0.09 -2.51
C ARG A 74 -19.97 -0.83 -3.44
N ARG A 75 -19.54 -2.09 -3.67
CA ARG A 75 -20.26 -3.05 -4.52
C ARG A 75 -20.44 -4.38 -3.80
N ARG A 76 -21.63 -4.59 -3.21
CA ARG A 76 -21.98 -5.79 -2.41
C ARG A 76 -21.87 -7.13 -3.15
N GLN A 77 -21.91 -7.14 -4.48
CA GLN A 77 -21.78 -8.35 -5.30
C GLN A 77 -20.32 -8.78 -5.54
N ARG A 78 -19.35 -7.97 -5.14
CA ARG A 78 -17.93 -8.24 -5.38
C ARG A 78 -17.36 -9.16 -4.30
N ASN A 79 -16.60 -10.18 -4.70
CA ASN A 79 -15.82 -10.99 -3.75
C ASN A 79 -14.69 -10.14 -3.16
N ALA A 80 -14.83 -9.73 -1.90
CA ALA A 80 -13.88 -8.82 -1.23
C ALA A 80 -12.47 -9.41 -1.09
N TYR A 81 -12.35 -10.72 -0.82
CA TYR A 81 -11.07 -11.40 -0.69
C TYR A 81 -10.33 -11.46 -2.03
N ALA A 82 -11.03 -11.80 -3.11
CA ALA A 82 -10.43 -11.80 -4.44
C ALA A 82 -9.99 -10.38 -4.86
N PHE A 83 -10.77 -9.34 -4.50
CA PHE A 83 -10.35 -7.95 -4.73
C PHE A 83 -9.07 -7.60 -3.97
N ALA A 84 -9.03 -7.94 -2.68
CA ALA A 84 -7.88 -7.67 -1.82
C ALA A 84 -6.63 -8.40 -2.30
N ALA A 85 -6.75 -9.68 -2.66
CA ALA A 85 -5.64 -10.48 -3.17
C ALA A 85 -5.06 -9.88 -4.45
N VAL A 86 -5.90 -9.53 -5.43
CA VAL A 86 -5.43 -8.94 -6.70
C VAL A 86 -4.80 -7.57 -6.46
N THR A 87 -5.40 -6.75 -5.59
CA THR A 87 -4.86 -5.43 -5.22
C THR A 87 -3.47 -5.57 -4.60
N PHE A 88 -3.33 -6.47 -3.63
CA PHE A 88 -2.07 -6.74 -2.95
C PHE A 88 -1.02 -7.33 -3.91
N ILE A 89 -1.36 -8.34 -4.71
CA ILE A 89 -0.43 -8.94 -5.67
C ILE A 89 0.06 -7.92 -6.69
N SER A 90 -0.83 -7.04 -7.16
CA SER A 90 -0.47 -5.98 -8.11
C SER A 90 0.49 -4.97 -7.46
N TYR A 91 0.18 -4.52 -6.24
CA TYR A 91 1.06 -3.67 -5.43
C TYR A 91 2.42 -4.33 -5.22
N PHE A 92 2.43 -5.57 -4.70
CA PHE A 92 3.63 -6.34 -4.40
C PHE A 92 4.50 -6.55 -5.63
N ALA A 93 3.92 -6.95 -6.75
CA ALA A 93 4.64 -7.22 -7.99
C ALA A 93 5.34 -5.95 -8.52
N VAL A 94 4.63 -4.82 -8.55
CA VAL A 94 5.20 -3.56 -9.06
C VAL A 94 6.22 -2.97 -8.10
N ASP A 95 5.94 -2.97 -6.80
CA ASP A 95 6.88 -2.46 -5.79
C ASP A 95 8.17 -3.30 -5.75
N THR A 96 8.03 -4.64 -5.83
CA THR A 96 9.18 -5.54 -5.93
C THR A 96 9.96 -5.30 -7.22
N ALA A 97 9.29 -5.14 -8.37
CA ALA A 97 9.96 -4.86 -9.63
C ALA A 97 10.72 -3.53 -9.61
N MET A 98 10.13 -2.48 -9.03
CA MET A 98 10.80 -1.18 -8.84
C MET A 98 11.99 -1.30 -7.89
N GLY A 99 11.84 -2.00 -6.77
CA GLY A 99 12.92 -2.25 -5.82
C GLY A 99 14.08 -3.02 -6.43
N LEU A 100 13.80 -4.06 -7.23
CA LEU A 100 14.83 -4.85 -7.93
C LEU A 100 15.52 -4.06 -9.04
N ALA A 101 14.82 -3.11 -9.67
CA ALA A 101 15.43 -2.22 -10.66
C ALA A 101 16.40 -1.22 -10.01
N ALA A 102 16.18 -0.86 -8.74
CA ALA A 102 17.01 0.10 -8.00
C ALA A 102 18.10 -0.55 -7.14
N THR A 103 17.96 -1.82 -6.76
CA THR A 103 18.79 -2.45 -5.72
C THR A 103 18.88 -3.97 -5.92
N PRO A 104 20.02 -4.63 -5.63
CA PRO A 104 20.14 -6.07 -5.73
C PRO A 104 19.15 -6.83 -4.84
N ALA A 105 18.68 -8.00 -5.29
CA ALA A 105 17.71 -8.82 -4.56
C ALA A 105 18.12 -9.14 -3.12
N SER A 106 19.42 -9.40 -2.87
CA SER A 106 19.96 -9.69 -1.53
C SER A 106 19.82 -8.52 -0.54
N GLN A 107 19.67 -7.30 -1.03
CA GLN A 107 19.46 -6.11 -0.20
C GLN A 107 17.97 -5.73 -0.12
N LEU A 108 17.17 -6.08 -1.13
CA LEU A 108 15.73 -5.81 -1.14
C LEU A 108 14.97 -6.66 -0.13
N PHE A 109 15.20 -7.98 -0.11
CA PHE A 109 14.46 -8.92 0.76
C PHE A 109 14.99 -8.94 2.20
N ARG A 110 15.13 -7.75 2.80
CA ARG A 110 15.47 -7.58 4.22
C ARG A 110 14.20 -7.46 5.07
N ALA A 111 14.37 -7.58 6.38
CA ALA A 111 13.27 -7.53 7.35
C ALA A 111 12.31 -6.34 7.14
N PRO A 112 12.75 -5.08 6.92
CA PRO A 112 11.83 -3.95 6.74
C PRO A 112 10.89 -4.12 5.54
N PHE A 113 11.40 -4.63 4.42
CA PHE A 113 10.59 -4.90 3.23
C PHE A 113 9.57 -6.01 3.50
N LEU A 114 9.99 -7.11 4.12
CA LEU A 114 9.10 -8.22 4.46
C LEU A 114 8.02 -7.81 5.47
N PHE A 115 8.37 -7.00 6.47
CA PHE A 115 7.41 -6.45 7.43
C PHE A 115 6.41 -5.50 6.75
N GLY A 116 6.88 -4.62 5.85
CA GLY A 116 6.01 -3.75 5.07
C GLY A 116 5.02 -4.53 4.19
N MET A 117 5.52 -5.52 3.46
CA MET A 117 4.70 -6.38 2.60
C MET A 117 3.72 -7.23 3.40
N GLY A 118 4.17 -7.83 4.50
CA GLY A 118 3.31 -8.57 5.42
C GLY A 118 2.22 -7.70 6.03
N GLY A 119 2.57 -6.49 6.48
CA GLY A 119 1.63 -5.51 7.00
C GLY A 119 0.57 -5.10 5.99
N ALA A 120 0.97 -4.80 4.75
CA ALA A 120 0.04 -4.49 3.66
C ALA A 120 -0.88 -5.67 3.33
N CYS A 121 -0.37 -6.90 3.30
CA CYS A 121 -1.17 -8.11 3.08
C CYS A 121 -2.23 -8.29 4.18
N ILE A 122 -1.81 -8.24 5.44
CA ILE A 122 -2.72 -8.36 6.59
C ILE A 122 -3.77 -7.26 6.55
N ALA A 123 -3.37 -6.02 6.29
CA ALA A 123 -4.27 -4.89 6.13
C ALA A 123 -5.34 -5.12 5.03
N ALA A 124 -4.93 -5.62 3.87
CA ALA A 124 -5.84 -5.95 2.78
C ALA A 124 -6.86 -7.03 3.18
N LEU A 125 -6.40 -8.08 3.87
CA LEU A 125 -7.25 -9.20 4.32
C LEU A 125 -8.23 -8.78 5.42
N VAL A 126 -7.78 -7.97 6.39
CA VAL A 126 -8.64 -7.44 7.45
C VAL A 126 -9.70 -6.52 6.84
N ALA A 127 -9.33 -5.64 5.89
CA ALA A 127 -10.28 -4.81 5.16
C ALA A 127 -11.33 -5.64 4.40
N ALA A 128 -10.91 -6.71 3.73
CA ALA A 128 -11.82 -7.63 3.04
C ALA A 128 -12.77 -8.36 4.00
N PHE A 129 -12.27 -8.80 5.15
CA PHE A 129 -13.08 -9.41 6.21
C PHE A 129 -14.17 -8.44 6.69
N ILE A 130 -13.81 -7.21 7.06
CA ILE A 130 -14.75 -6.19 7.52
C ILE A 130 -15.79 -5.87 6.42
N ALA A 131 -15.36 -5.72 5.17
CA ALA A 131 -16.27 -5.46 4.04
C ALA A 131 -17.28 -6.60 3.83
N THR A 132 -16.84 -7.84 4.02
CA THR A 132 -17.70 -9.03 3.91
C THR A 132 -18.73 -9.08 5.03
N GLN A 133 -18.33 -8.80 6.28
CA GLN A 133 -19.25 -8.75 7.42
C GLN A 133 -20.33 -7.68 7.25
N ARG A 134 -19.95 -6.48 6.80
CA ARG A 134 -20.89 -5.39 6.50
C ARG A 134 -21.90 -5.77 5.41
N SER A 135 -21.45 -6.51 4.41
CA SER A 135 -22.32 -6.98 3.32
C SER A 135 -23.31 -8.07 3.76
N LYS A 136 -22.97 -8.90 4.76
CA LYS A 136 -23.87 -9.90 5.34
C LYS A 136 -24.94 -9.24 6.21
N SER A 137 -24.54 -8.36 7.13
CA SER A 137 -25.46 -7.65 8.03
C SER A 137 -26.56 -6.92 7.25
N ALA A 138 -26.21 -6.25 6.15
CA ALA A 138 -27.17 -5.51 5.37
C ALA A 138 -28.05 -6.34 4.41
N ARG A 139 -27.83 -7.67 4.32
CA ARG A 139 -28.75 -8.61 3.66
C ARG A 139 -29.74 -9.26 4.62
N GLY A 140 -29.43 -9.30 5.92
CA GLY A 140 -30.35 -9.82 6.95
C GLY A 140 -31.42 -8.83 7.40
N LEU A 141 -31.36 -7.59 6.92
CA LEU A 141 -32.33 -6.52 7.17
C LEU A 141 -33.25 -6.27 5.96
N ALA A 142 -33.13 -7.08 4.90
CA ALA A 142 -33.92 -7.00 3.66
C ALA A 142 -34.73 -8.28 3.51
#